data_AF-Q4RB11-F1
#
_entry.id   AF-Q4RB11-F1
#
_cell.length_a   1.000
_cell.length_b   1.000
_cell.length_c   1.000
_cell.angle_alpha   90.00
_cell.angle_beta   90.00
_cell.angle_gamma   90.00
#
_symmetry.space_group_name_H-M   'P 1'
#
loop_
_entity.id
_entity.type
_entity.pdbx_description
1 polymer ?
#
loop_
_entity_poly.entity_id
_entity_poly.type
_entity_poly.pdbx_seq_one_letter_code
_entity_poly.pdbx_strand_id
1 'polypeptide(L)'
;MSLALIVFALHLAAAILRYLKNDGKIHLVVFNNLQLADGRRHRVLLRLSNLQRGDGSVELYLDCAQADSVRNLPRAFSGLTQNPESIELRTFQRKPQ
;
A
#
# COMPACT_ATOMS: atom_id res chain seq x y z
N MET A 1 4.18 -4.43 -20.90
CA MET A 1 4.64 -3.68 -19.71
C MET A 1 3.50 -3.61 -18.71
N SER A 2 3.47 -4.50 -17.73
CA SER A 2 2.37 -4.53 -16.74
C SER A 2 2.73 -3.59 -15.59
N LEU A 3 2.20 -2.37 -15.62
CA LEU A 3 2.37 -1.41 -14.53
C LEU A 3 1.66 -1.93 -13.28
N ALA A 4 2.41 -2.24 -12.24
CA ALA A 4 1.86 -2.59 -10.95
C ALA A 4 1.51 -1.30 -10.19
N LEU A 5 0.21 -1.04 -9.99
CA LEU A 5 -0.24 0.15 -9.29
C LEU A 5 -0.51 -0.19 -7.82
N ILE A 6 0.29 0.36 -6.92
CA ILE A 6 0.03 0.41 -5.47
C ILE A 6 -0.40 1.85 -5.17
N VAL A 7 -1.66 2.04 -4.74
CA VAL A 7 -2.16 3.34 -4.30
C VAL A 7 -2.36 3.32 -2.80
N PHE A 8 -1.68 4.20 -2.10
CA PHE A 8 -1.88 4.47 -0.68
C PHE A 8 -2.54 5.83 -0.50
N ALA A 9 -3.72 5.85 0.11
CA ALA A 9 -4.49 7.07 0.36
C ALA A 9 -4.79 7.22 1.84
N LEU A 10 -4.66 8.44 2.36
CA LEU A 10 -5.02 8.80 3.72
C LEU A 10 -6.36 9.55 3.71
N HIS A 11 -7.32 9.07 4.49
CA HIS A 11 -8.57 9.73 4.82
C HIS A 11 -8.59 10.01 6.32
N LEU A 12 -9.49 10.91 6.79
CA LEU A 12 -9.45 11.48 8.16
C LEU A 12 -9.11 10.47 9.28
N ALA A 13 -9.64 9.25 9.20
CA ALA A 13 -9.41 8.19 10.19
C ALA A 13 -8.95 6.84 9.60
N ALA A 14 -8.61 6.81 8.31
CA ALA A 14 -8.36 5.53 7.62
C ALA A 14 -7.27 5.67 6.55
N ALA A 15 -6.55 4.58 6.32
CA ALA A 15 -5.64 4.45 5.19
C ALA A 15 -6.12 3.33 4.29
N ILE A 16 -6.02 3.54 2.98
CA ILE A 16 -6.49 2.58 1.99
C ILE A 16 -5.32 2.21 1.10
N LEU A 17 -5.01 0.93 1.04
CA LEU A 17 -4.10 0.33 0.08
C LEU A 17 -4.91 -0.34 -1.03
N ARG A 18 -4.68 0.06 -2.28
CA ARG A 18 -5.23 -0.60 -3.47
C ARG A 18 -4.11 -1.17 -4.31
N TYR A 19 -4.23 -2.42 -4.70
CA TYR A 19 -3.26 -3.07 -5.58
C TYR A 19 -3.91 -4.01 -6.58
N LEU A 20 -3.22 -4.25 -7.70
CA LEU A 20 -3.66 -5.18 -8.74
C LEU A 20 -3.20 -6.61 -8.41
N LYS A 21 -4.13 -7.54 -8.31
CA LYS A 21 -3.83 -8.98 -8.16
C LYS A 21 -3.41 -9.58 -9.51
N ASN A 22 -2.91 -10.82 -9.46
CA ASN A 22 -2.54 -11.56 -10.68
C ASN A 22 -3.75 -11.90 -11.60
N ASP A 23 -4.97 -11.93 -11.07
CA ASP A 23 -6.20 -12.13 -11.85
C ASP A 23 -6.68 -10.84 -12.56
N GLY A 24 -5.90 -9.75 -12.48
CA GLY A 24 -6.25 -8.45 -13.04
C GLY A 24 -7.31 -7.69 -12.24
N LYS A 25 -7.79 -8.21 -11.11
CA LYS A 25 -8.75 -7.52 -10.24
C LYS A 25 -8.03 -6.68 -9.20
N ILE A 26 -8.62 -5.54 -8.86
CA ILE A 26 -8.13 -4.68 -7.78
C ILE A 26 -8.51 -5.32 -6.43
N HIS A 27 -7.53 -5.49 -5.56
CA HIS A 27 -7.75 -5.79 -4.14
C HIS A 27 -7.56 -4.52 -3.32
N LEU A 28 -8.35 -4.40 -2.25
CA LEU A 28 -8.40 -3.21 -1.41
C LEU A 28 -8.25 -3.65 0.05
N VAL A 29 -7.31 -3.00 0.74
CA VAL A 29 -7.05 -3.18 2.16
C VAL A 29 -7.34 -1.84 2.84
N VAL A 30 -8.20 -1.86 3.86
CA VAL A 30 -8.52 -0.67 4.67
C VAL A 30 -7.93 -0.85 6.06
N PHE A 31 -7.10 0.10 6.46
CA PHE A 31 -6.62 0.26 7.82
C PHE A 31 -7.49 1.31 8.49
N ASN A 32 -8.25 0.92 9.50
CA ASN A 32 -9.16 1.81 10.22
C ASN A 32 -8.51 2.35 11.49
N ASN A 33 -9.16 3.33 12.09
CA ASN A 33 -8.79 3.88 13.40
C ASN A 33 -7.37 4.50 13.45
N LEU A 34 -6.96 5.12 12.34
CA LEU A 34 -5.69 5.82 12.23
C LEU A 34 -5.88 7.30 12.53
N GLN A 35 -5.25 7.80 13.59
CA GLN A 35 -5.28 9.23 13.91
C GLN A 35 -4.25 9.97 13.06
N LEU A 36 -4.61 10.31 11.83
CA LEU A 36 -3.72 10.99 10.87
C LEU A 36 -4.14 12.44 10.57
N ALA A 37 -5.38 12.80 10.90
CA ALA A 37 -5.94 14.13 10.72
C ALA A 37 -6.04 14.91 12.04
N ASP A 38 -5.07 14.74 12.93
CA ASP A 38 -4.98 15.45 14.22
C ASP A 38 -4.25 16.82 14.11
N GLY A 39 -3.85 17.21 12.89
CA GLY A 39 -3.09 18.43 12.62
C GLY A 39 -1.58 18.30 12.81
N ARG A 40 -1.07 17.11 13.16
CA ARG A 40 0.36 16.83 13.34
C ARG A 40 0.96 16.17 12.11
N ARG A 41 2.28 16.30 11.99
CA ARG A 41 3.04 15.61 10.94
C ARG A 41 3.34 14.19 11.41
N HIS A 42 2.64 13.21 10.84
CA HIS A 42 2.93 11.80 11.07
C HIS A 42 3.94 11.25 10.05
N ARG A 43 4.74 10.29 10.49
CA ARG A 43 5.58 9.46 9.62
C ARG A 43 4.84 8.16 9.32
N VAL A 44 4.51 7.95 8.06
CA VAL A 44 3.78 6.76 7.61
C VAL A 44 4.73 5.88 6.80
N LEU A 45 4.85 4.62 7.19
CA LEU A 45 5.60 3.61 6.47
C LEU A 45 4.70 2.40 6.19
N LEU A 46 4.64 2.00 4.92
CA LEU A 46 3.93 0.80 4.49
C LEU A 46 4.95 -0.25 4.06
N ARG A 47 5.00 -1.37 4.77
CA ARG A 47 5.91 -2.48 4.47
C ARG A 47 5.12 -3.61 3.82
N LEU A 48 5.39 -3.86 2.55
CA LEU A 48 4.79 -4.95 1.78
C LEU A 48 5.77 -6.13 1.70
N SER A 49 5.32 -7.34 2.03
CA SER A 49 6.16 -8.54 2.01
C SER A 49 5.48 -9.67 1.24
N ASN A 50 6.29 -10.46 0.54
CA ASN A 50 5.91 -11.74 -0.07
C ASN A 50 4.68 -11.73 -1.03
N LEU A 51 4.34 -10.58 -1.62
CA LEU A 51 3.15 -10.44 -2.48
C LEU A 51 3.18 -11.29 -3.76
N GLN A 52 4.37 -11.67 -4.25
CA GLN A 52 4.50 -12.50 -5.46
C GLN A 52 4.21 -14.00 -5.22
N ARG A 53 4.56 -14.52 -4.04
CA ARG A 53 4.49 -15.96 -3.75
C ARG A 53 3.15 -16.42 -3.19
N GLY A 54 2.29 -15.50 -2.78
CA GLY A 54 1.07 -15.82 -2.04
C GLY A 54 1.44 -16.04 -0.58
N ASP A 55 0.54 -15.68 0.31
CA ASP A 55 0.86 -15.41 1.72
C ASP A 55 1.67 -14.12 1.88
N GLY A 56 1.23 -13.09 1.16
CA GLY A 56 1.76 -11.75 1.36
C GLY A 56 1.32 -11.17 2.69
N SER A 57 2.09 -10.23 3.21
CA SER A 57 1.68 -9.40 4.33
C SER A 57 1.88 -7.94 4.01
N VAL A 58 1.09 -7.11 4.68
CA VAL A 58 1.31 -5.68 4.71
C VAL A 58 1.26 -5.21 6.15
N GLU A 59 2.20 -4.35 6.51
CA GLU A 59 2.32 -3.76 7.83
C GLU A 59 2.30 -2.24 7.65
N LEU A 60 1.46 -1.57 8.44
CA LEU A 60 1.37 -0.13 8.49
C LEU A 60 2.02 0.35 9.78
N TYR A 61 3.01 1.23 9.64
CA TYR A 61 3.69 1.88 10.75
C TYR A 61 3.38 3.38 10.76
N LEU A 62 3.01 3.88 11.92
CA LEU A 62 2.78 5.29 12.22
C LEU A 62 3.75 5.73 13.31
N ASP A 63 4.53 6.78 13.04
CA ASP A 63 5.49 7.36 14.00
C ASP A 63 6.44 6.32 14.61
N CYS A 64 6.87 5.37 13.77
CA CYS A 64 7.75 4.25 14.12
C CYS A 64 7.11 3.13 14.97
N ALA A 65 5.80 3.19 15.25
CA ALA A 65 5.04 2.11 15.87
C ALA A 65 4.18 1.37 14.84
N GLN A 66 4.06 0.04 14.96
CA GLN A 66 3.16 -0.72 14.10
C GLN A 66 1.71 -0.41 14.49
N ALA A 67 0.97 0.23 13.58
CA ALA A 67 -0.43 0.59 13.78
C ALA A 67 -1.37 -0.58 13.42
N ASP A 68 -1.09 -1.26 12.31
CA ASP A 68 -1.92 -2.38 11.84
C ASP A 68 -1.12 -3.33 10.94
N SER A 69 -1.61 -4.55 10.75
CA SER A 69 -1.05 -5.52 9.81
C SER A 69 -2.10 -6.46 9.25
N VAL A 70 -2.01 -6.72 7.95
CA VAL A 70 -2.84 -7.72 7.26
C VAL A 70 -1.93 -8.81 6.71
N ARG A 71 -2.32 -10.07 6.94
CA ARG A 71 -1.62 -11.27 6.47
C ARG A 71 -2.46 -12.00 5.44
N ASN A 72 -1.88 -13.03 4.83
CA ASN A 72 -2.55 -13.90 3.85
C ASN A 72 -3.08 -13.12 2.65
N LEU A 73 -2.33 -12.10 2.23
CA LEU A 73 -2.71 -11.27 1.09
C LEU A 73 -2.60 -12.09 -0.21
N PRO A 74 -3.59 -11.96 -1.11
CA PRO A 74 -3.57 -12.58 -2.43
C PRO A 74 -2.31 -12.23 -3.22
N ARG A 75 -1.92 -13.17 -4.10
CA ARG A 75 -0.81 -12.96 -5.04
C ARG A 75 -1.04 -11.73 -5.93
N ALA A 76 -0.01 -10.90 -6.00
CA ALA A 76 0.10 -9.76 -6.88
C ALA A 76 1.47 -9.78 -7.57
N PHE A 77 1.62 -8.97 -8.61
CA PHE A 77 2.93 -8.68 -9.21
C PHE A 77 3.67 -9.89 -9.82
N SER A 78 2.97 -10.97 -10.23
CA SER A 78 3.64 -12.11 -10.88
C SER A 78 4.31 -11.77 -12.21
N GLY A 79 3.85 -10.71 -12.89
CA GLY A 79 4.42 -10.21 -14.14
C GLY A 79 5.50 -9.13 -13.98
N LEU A 80 5.79 -8.69 -12.76
CA LEU A 80 6.91 -7.77 -12.50
C LEU A 80 8.20 -8.58 -12.48
N THR A 81 9.03 -8.41 -13.50
CA THR A 81 10.41 -8.87 -13.47
C THR A 81 11.10 -8.27 -12.25
N GLN A 82 11.90 -9.04 -11.51
CA GLN A 82 12.63 -8.57 -10.32
C GLN A 82 13.70 -7.49 -10.61
N ASN A 83 13.67 -6.88 -11.80
CA ASN A 83 14.48 -5.73 -12.14
C ASN A 83 14.03 -4.53 -11.30
N PRO A 84 14.88 -3.98 -10.41
CA PRO A 84 14.57 -2.81 -9.61
C PRO A 84 14.15 -1.59 -10.45
N GLU A 85 14.62 -1.49 -11.70
CA GLU A 85 14.27 -0.39 -12.61
C GLU A 85 12.82 -0.43 -13.11
N SER A 86 12.06 -1.50 -12.82
CA SER A 86 10.66 -1.64 -13.25
C SER A 86 9.63 -1.07 -12.27
N ILE A 87 10.07 -0.50 -11.14
CA ILE A 87 9.20 0.00 -10.08
C ILE A 87 9.35 1.52 -9.96
N GLU A 88 8.26 2.24 -10.15
CA GLU A 88 8.21 3.68 -9.98
C GLU A 88 7.23 4.05 -8.87
N LEU A 89 7.70 4.79 -7.86
CA LEU A 89 6.82 5.34 -6.82
C LEU A 89 6.27 6.68 -7.29
N ARG A 90 4.96 6.74 -7.55
CA ARG A 90 4.26 7.98 -7.88
C ARG A 90 3.31 8.37 -6.76
N THR A 91 3.63 9.46 -6.06
CA THR A 91 2.68 10.15 -5.17
C THR A 91 1.77 11.05 -6.00
N PHE A 92 0.48 10.70 -6.09
CA PHE A 92 -0.53 11.61 -6.62
C PHE A 92 -0.74 12.76 -5.63
N GLN A 93 -0.10 13.90 -5.90
CA GLN A 93 -0.43 15.15 -5.22
C GLN A 93 -1.75 15.67 -5.77
N ARG A 94 -2.69 16.02 -4.90
CA ARG A 94 -3.89 16.75 -5.29
C ARG A 94 -3.43 18.07 -5.92
N LYS A 95 -3.88 18.40 -7.15
CA LYS A 95 -3.62 19.73 -7.72
C LYS A 95 -4.14 20.79 -6.73
N PRO A 96 -3.36 21.84 -6.40
CA PRO A 96 -3.92 23.00 -5.75
C PRO A 96 -5.03 23.55 -6.67
N GLN A 97 -6.19 23.79 -6.08
CA GLN A 97 -7.32 24.41 -6.76
C GLN A 97 -7.07 25.90 -6.95
#